data_AF-A0A8I0TYU5-F1
#
_entry.id   AF-A0A8I0TYU5-F1
#
_cell.length_a   1.000
_cell.length_b   1.000
_cell.length_c   1.000
_cell.angle_alpha   90.00
_cell.angle_beta   90.00
_cell.angle_gamma   90.00
#
_symmetry.space_group_name_H-M   'P 1'
#
loop_
_entity.id
_entity.type
_entity.pdbx_description
1 polymer ?
#
loop_
_entity_poly.entity_id
_entity_poly.type
_entity_poly.pdbx_seq_one_letter_code
_entity_poly.pdbx_strand_id
1 'polypeptide(L)'
;MAPTEEAALDRFAEFADAWGRKYPAIVKLWENAWEEFTPFLRFDTEIRRIVCTTNAIESVNARIRRAVRARGHFPNEQAALRCVYMAIMSLDPTGKGQARWTMRWKTALNAFDITFDGRLSAARQ
;
A
#
# COMPACT_ATOMS: atom_id res chain seq x y z
N MET A 1 10.51 11.05 -2.74
CA MET A 1 11.07 10.03 -1.82
C MET A 1 12.57 10.12 -1.91
N ALA A 2 13.27 9.87 -0.80
CA ALA A 2 14.73 9.81 -0.81
C ALA A 2 15.22 8.78 -1.84
N PRO A 3 16.24 9.11 -2.65
CA PRO A 3 16.71 8.23 -3.72
C PRO A 3 17.51 7.03 -3.18
N THR A 4 18.13 7.17 -2.01
CA THR A 4 18.98 6.16 -1.37
C THR A 4 18.59 5.98 0.11
N GLU A 5 19.09 4.91 0.72
CA GLU A 5 18.95 4.66 2.15
C GLU A 5 19.61 5.75 3.00
N GLU A 6 20.82 6.16 2.66
CA GLU A 6 21.54 7.26 3.33
C GLU A 6 20.72 8.55 3.31
N ALA A 7 20.18 8.94 2.15
CA ALA A 7 19.33 10.11 2.05
C ALA A 7 18.00 9.95 2.82
N ALA A 8 17.53 8.72 3.05
CA ALA A 8 16.36 8.47 3.88
C ALA A 8 16.70 8.60 5.37
N LEU A 9 17.86 8.11 5.80
CA LEU A 9 18.38 8.27 7.16
C LEU A 9 18.56 9.75 7.52
N ASP A 10 19.16 10.54 6.64
CA ASP A 10 19.35 11.98 6.85
C ASP A 10 17.99 12.68 7.08
N ARG A 11 17.00 12.36 6.25
CA ARG A 11 15.64 12.93 6.37
C ARG A 11 14.91 12.43 7.61
N PHE A 12 15.19 11.21 8.05
CA PHE A 12 14.64 10.69 9.28
C PHE A 12 15.27 11.38 10.50
N ALA A 13 16.57 11.66 10.49
CA ALA A 13 17.26 12.43 11.52
C ALA A 13 16.70 13.86 11.61
N GLU A 14 16.54 14.56 10.47
CA GLU A 14 15.90 15.89 10.43
C GLU A 14 14.48 15.86 11.04
N PHE A 15 13.70 14.81 10.74
CA PHE A 15 12.37 14.62 11.31
C PHE A 15 12.43 14.39 12.82
N ALA A 16 13.35 13.54 13.30
CA ALA A 16 13.51 13.24 14.71
C ALA A 16 13.95 14.47 15.51
N ASP A 17 14.82 15.32 14.95
CA ASP A 17 15.23 16.57 15.57
C ASP A 17 14.07 17.56 15.68
N ALA A 18 13.29 17.71 14.61
CA ALA A 18 12.17 18.65 14.57
C ALA A 18 10.98 18.20 15.43
N TRP A 19 10.68 16.90 15.47
CA TRP A 19 9.42 16.37 16.00
C TRP A 19 9.57 15.34 17.11
N GLY A 20 10.76 14.79 17.33
CA GLY A 20 10.99 13.69 18.27
C GLY A 20 10.64 14.03 19.72
N ARG A 21 10.82 15.28 20.13
CA ARG A 21 10.38 15.72 21.47
C ARG A 21 8.86 15.66 21.64
N LYS A 22 8.10 15.99 20.60
CA LYS A 22 6.64 16.02 20.62
C LYS A 22 6.04 14.64 20.38
N TYR A 23 6.68 13.83 19.53
CA TYR A 23 6.19 12.54 19.09
C TYR A 23 7.26 11.43 19.22
N PRO A 24 7.79 11.17 20.44
CA PRO A 24 8.89 10.22 20.62
C PRO A 24 8.52 8.79 20.23
N ALA A 25 7.24 8.42 20.40
CA ALA A 25 6.74 7.10 19.98
C ALA A 25 6.77 6.89 18.47
N ILE A 26 6.64 7.96 17.66
CA ILE A 26 6.70 7.87 16.20
C ILE A 26 8.14 7.62 15.76
N VAL A 27 9.11 8.31 16.38
CA VAL A 27 10.55 8.08 16.10
C VAL A 27 10.90 6.62 16.41
N LYS A 28 10.56 6.14 17.62
CA LYS A 28 10.81 4.75 18.02
C LYS A 28 10.14 3.73 17.09
N LEU A 29 8.93 4.01 16.61
CA LEU A 29 8.24 3.14 15.66
C LEU A 29 9.04 3.00 14.36
N TRP A 30 9.55 4.10 13.82
CA TRP A 30 10.34 4.11 12.59
C TRP A 30 11.71 3.48 12.77
N GLU A 31 12.38 3.71 13.90
CA GLU A 31 13.65 3.05 14.23
C GLU A 31 13.48 1.52 14.27
N ASN A 32 12.41 1.04 14.94
CA ASN A 32 12.14 -0.40 15.03
C ASN A 32 11.78 -1.03 13.69
N ALA A 33 11.14 -0.27 12.79
CA ALA A 33 10.69 -0.76 11.48
C ALA A 33 11.70 -0.48 10.35
N TRP A 34 12.88 0.05 10.68
CA TRP A 34 13.81 0.58 9.70
C TRP A 34 14.32 -0.51 8.77
N GLU A 35 14.71 -1.66 9.32
CA GLU A 35 15.23 -2.81 8.56
C GLU A 35 14.16 -3.43 7.64
N GLU A 36 12.88 -3.41 8.03
CA GLU A 36 11.78 -3.84 7.16
C GLU A 36 11.46 -2.80 6.08
N PHE A 37 11.69 -1.51 6.35
CA PHE A 37 11.44 -0.41 5.43
C PHE A 37 12.54 -0.26 4.37
N THR A 38 13.82 -0.34 4.75
CA THR A 38 14.97 -0.09 3.86
C THR A 38 14.92 -0.87 2.53
N PRO A 39 14.56 -2.17 2.48
CA PRO A 39 14.45 -2.90 1.21
C PRO A 39 13.52 -2.25 0.21
N PHE A 40 12.49 -1.53 0.67
CA PHE A 40 11.58 -0.79 -0.19
C PHE A 40 12.28 0.32 -0.99
N LEU A 41 13.33 0.94 -0.44
CA LEU A 41 14.07 2.00 -1.12
C LEU A 41 14.85 1.52 -2.33
N ARG A 42 15.13 0.21 -2.42
CA ARG A 42 15.85 -0.42 -3.55
C ARG A 42 15.01 -0.54 -4.81
N PHE A 43 13.69 -0.38 -4.71
CA PHE A 43 12.81 -0.39 -5.88
C PHE A 43 12.94 0.90 -6.70
N ASP A 44 12.73 0.77 -8.01
CA ASP A 44 12.62 1.92 -8.90
C ASP A 44 11.53 2.89 -8.44
N THR A 45 11.73 4.18 -8.75
CA THR A 45 10.84 5.27 -8.30
C THR A 45 9.39 5.07 -8.75
N GLU A 46 9.20 4.45 -9.90
CA GLU A 46 7.93 4.07 -10.52
C GLU A 46 7.17 3.07 -9.65
N ILE A 47 7.87 2.05 -9.14
CA ILE A 47 7.33 1.04 -8.23
C ILE A 47 7.01 1.70 -6.89
N ARG A 48 7.97 2.45 -6.33
CA ARG A 48 7.81 3.11 -5.03
C ARG A 48 6.62 4.04 -5.00
N ARG A 49 6.42 4.81 -6.08
CA ARG A 49 5.29 5.74 -6.21
C ARG A 49 3.95 5.04 -6.09
N ILE A 50 3.77 3.88 -6.73
CA ILE A 50 2.51 3.14 -6.69
C ILE A 50 2.27 2.56 -5.30
N VAL A 51 3.28 1.90 -4.72
CA VAL A 51 3.19 1.25 -3.42
C VAL A 51 2.91 2.25 -2.29
N CYS A 52 3.53 3.42 -2.34
CA CYS A 52 3.32 4.46 -1.32
C CYS A 52 2.02 5.25 -1.47
N THR A 53 1.20 4.99 -2.50
CA THR A 53 -0.15 5.54 -2.51
C THR A 53 -1.05 4.74 -1.59
N THR A 54 -1.47 5.34 -0.47
CA THR A 54 -2.42 4.69 0.46
C THR A 54 -3.86 4.68 -0.08
N ASN A 55 -4.16 5.50 -1.11
CA ASN A 55 -5.49 5.67 -1.71
C ASN A 55 -6.23 4.36 -2.01
N ALA A 56 -5.55 3.33 -2.52
CA ALA A 56 -6.19 2.06 -2.85
C ALA A 56 -6.65 1.31 -1.60
N ILE A 57 -5.75 1.14 -0.63
CA ILE A 57 -6.05 0.44 0.64
C ILE A 57 -7.04 1.26 1.48
N GLU A 58 -6.90 2.58 1.51
CA GLU A 58 -7.82 3.47 2.21
C GLU A 58 -9.23 3.43 1.61
N SER A 59 -9.35 3.43 0.28
CA SER A 59 -10.65 3.33 -0.42
C SER A 59 -11.36 2.02 -0.07
N VAL A 60 -10.64 0.89 -0.06
CA VAL A 60 -11.17 -0.42 0.36
C VAL A 60 -11.60 -0.37 1.82
N ASN A 61 -10.72 0.08 2.72
CA ASN A 61 -10.99 0.16 4.16
C ASN A 61 -12.16 1.11 4.48
N ALA A 62 -12.31 2.22 3.74
CA ALA A 62 -13.44 3.12 3.89
C ALA A 62 -14.77 2.45 3.50
N ARG A 63 -14.78 1.67 2.41
CA ARG A 63 -15.95 0.92 1.95
C ARG A 63 -16.36 -0.16 2.96
N ILE A 64 -15.39 -0.93 3.46
CA ILE A 64 -15.61 -1.96 4.48
C ILE A 64 -16.16 -1.33 5.77
N ARG A 65 -15.51 -0.26 6.27
CA ARG A 65 -15.97 0.44 7.48
C ARG A 65 -17.39 0.98 7.32
N ARG A 66 -17.75 1.52 6.16
CA ARG A 66 -19.12 1.98 5.88
C ARG A 66 -20.13 0.82 5.94
N ALA A 67 -19.84 -0.30 5.30
CA ALA A 67 -20.73 -1.46 5.27
C ALA A 67 -20.92 -2.06 6.67
N VAL A 68 -19.83 -2.21 7.43
CA VAL A 68 -19.87 -2.71 8.82
C VAL A 68 -20.67 -1.78 9.73
N ARG A 69 -20.42 -0.46 9.67
CA ARG A 69 -21.16 0.53 10.48
C ARG A 69 -22.65 0.55 10.18
N ALA A 70 -23.04 0.40 8.91
CA ALA A 70 -24.45 0.36 8.53
C ALA A 70 -25.18 -0.88 9.07
N ARG A 71 -24.45 -1.99 9.31
CA ARG A 71 -25.03 -3.25 9.82
C ARG A 71 -25.08 -3.31 11.34
N GLY A 72 -24.11 -2.72 12.04
CA GLY A 72 -23.99 -2.79 13.50
C GLY A 72 -23.46 -4.14 13.98
N HIS A 73 -24.28 -4.91 14.70
CA HIS A 73 -23.89 -6.23 15.21
C HIS A 73 -24.10 -7.35 14.18
N PHE A 74 -23.25 -8.38 14.25
CA PHE A 74 -23.36 -9.58 13.44
C PHE A 74 -23.74 -10.78 14.32
N PRO A 75 -24.66 -11.66 13.85
CA PRO A 75 -25.10 -12.83 14.61
C PRO A 75 -24.05 -13.94 14.69
N ASN A 76 -23.09 -13.98 13.75
CA ASN A 76 -21.95 -14.90 13.73
C ASN A 76 -20.86 -14.37 12.78
N GLU A 77 -19.70 -15.04 12.79
CA GLU A 77 -18.55 -14.71 11.94
C GLU A 77 -18.87 -14.80 10.44
N GLN A 78 -19.65 -15.80 10.02
CA GLN A 78 -20.02 -15.98 8.61
C GLN A 78 -20.83 -14.79 8.07
N ALA A 79 -21.71 -14.21 8.88
CA ALA A 79 -22.46 -13.00 8.52
C ALA A 79 -21.53 -11.78 8.36
N ALA A 80 -20.52 -11.65 9.22
CA ALA A 80 -19.50 -10.59 9.09
C ALA A 80 -18.67 -10.77 7.81
N LEU A 81 -18.20 -12.00 7.54
CA LEU A 81 -17.42 -12.32 6.34
C LEU A 81 -18.21 -12.02 5.06
N ARG A 82 -19.50 -12.41 4.99
CA ARG A 82 -20.37 -12.09 3.85
C ARG A 82 -20.54 -10.58 3.66
N CYS A 83 -20.62 -9.80 4.74
CA CYS A 83 -20.71 -8.35 4.65
C CYS A 83 -19.44 -7.73 4.03
N VAL A 84 -18.26 -8.17 4.49
CA VAL A 84 -16.97 -7.74 3.93
C VAL A 84 -16.85 -8.15 2.46
N TYR A 85 -17.20 -9.39 2.13
CA TYR A 85 -17.20 -9.90 0.76
C TYR A 85 -18.06 -9.03 -0.17
N MET A 86 -19.31 -8.76 0.22
CA MET A 86 -20.22 -7.91 -0.56
C MET A 86 -19.69 -6.47 -0.71
N ALA A 87 -19.08 -5.92 0.35
CA ALA A 87 -18.45 -4.60 0.29
C ALA A 87 -17.30 -4.56 -0.74
N ILE A 88 -16.48 -5.62 -0.79
CA ILE A 88 -15.38 -5.73 -1.76
C ILE A 88 -15.93 -5.90 -3.18
N MET A 89 -16.88 -6.82 -3.40
CA MET A 89 -17.48 -7.04 -4.72
C MET A 89 -18.15 -5.77 -5.28
N SER A 90 -18.69 -4.91 -4.40
CA SER A 90 -19.27 -3.62 -4.80
C SER A 90 -18.24 -2.60 -5.32
N LEU A 91 -16.93 -2.83 -5.17
CA LEU A 91 -15.87 -1.96 -5.69
C LEU A 91 -15.76 -2.05 -7.21
N ASP A 92 -16.07 -3.22 -7.79
CA ASP A 92 -16.09 -3.45 -9.23
C ASP A 92 -17.31 -4.30 -9.63
N PRO A 93 -18.52 -3.74 -9.56
CA PRO A 93 -19.75 -4.50 -9.77
C PRO A 93 -19.92 -5.02 -11.23
N THR A 94 -19.11 -4.49 -12.15
CA THR A 94 -19.14 -4.87 -13.58
C THR A 94 -17.94 -5.72 -14.01
N GLY A 95 -16.95 -5.91 -13.13
CA GLY A 95 -15.68 -6.56 -13.46
C GLY A 95 -14.80 -5.80 -14.46
N LYS A 96 -15.18 -4.58 -14.85
CA LYS A 96 -14.45 -3.75 -15.84
C LYS A 96 -13.48 -2.77 -15.18
N GLY A 97 -13.47 -2.71 -13.85
CA GLY A 97 -12.54 -1.90 -13.07
C GLY A 97 -11.10 -2.25 -13.40
N GLN A 98 -10.77 -3.54 -13.51
CA GLN A 98 -9.40 -4.02 -13.77
C GLN A 98 -8.69 -3.24 -14.89
N ALA A 99 -9.32 -3.07 -16.06
CA ALA A 99 -8.73 -2.38 -17.21
C ALA A 99 -8.28 -0.93 -16.92
N ARG A 100 -9.05 -0.19 -16.10
CA ARG A 100 -8.67 1.17 -15.66
C ARG A 100 -7.44 1.17 -14.75
N TRP A 101 -7.28 0.13 -13.94
CA TRP A 101 -6.22 0.05 -12.94
C TRP A 101 -4.90 -0.37 -13.59
N THR A 102 -4.95 -1.30 -14.55
CA THR A 102 -3.77 -1.73 -15.31
C THR A 102 -3.11 -0.59 -16.07
N MET A 103 -3.88 0.38 -16.60
CA MET A 103 -3.31 1.57 -17.26
C MET A 103 -2.46 2.42 -16.31
N ARG A 104 -2.90 2.60 -15.05
CA ARG A 104 -2.14 3.36 -14.05
C ARG A 104 -0.86 2.65 -13.60
N TRP A 105 -0.82 1.34 -13.78
CA TRP A 105 0.29 0.48 -13.39
C TRP A 105 1.33 0.26 -14.50
N LYS A 106 1.06 0.67 -15.74
CA LYS A 106 1.94 0.38 -16.90
C LYS A 106 3.41 0.72 -16.65
N THR A 107 3.70 1.92 -16.14
CA THR A 107 5.09 2.34 -15.88
C THR A 107 5.76 1.49 -14.80
N ALA A 108 5.04 1.16 -13.71
CA ALA A 108 5.58 0.29 -12.67
C ALA A 108 5.73 -1.16 -13.15
N LEU A 109 4.81 -1.66 -13.98
CA LEU A 109 4.90 -3.00 -14.57
C LEU A 109 6.14 -3.14 -15.45
N ASN A 110 6.49 -2.11 -16.21
CA ASN A 110 7.74 -2.09 -16.99
C ASN A 110 8.97 -2.10 -16.07
N ALA A 111 8.97 -1.30 -15.01
CA ALA A 111 10.05 -1.31 -14.02
C ALA A 111 10.19 -2.69 -13.34
N PHE A 112 9.07 -3.31 -12.93
CA PHE A 112 9.09 -4.65 -12.37
C PHE A 112 9.65 -5.70 -13.33
N ASP A 113 9.36 -5.60 -14.63
CA ASP A 113 9.89 -6.53 -15.65
C ASP A 113 11.42 -6.41 -15.76
N ILE A 114 11.97 -5.20 -15.61
CA ILE A 114 13.41 -4.96 -15.58
C ILE A 114 14.03 -5.45 -14.26
N THR A 115 13.45 -5.09 -13.11
CA THR A 115 13.98 -5.48 -11.79
C THR A 115 13.91 -6.99 -11.55
N PHE A 116 12.87 -7.64 -12.07
CA PHE A 116 12.59 -9.07 -11.87
C PHE A 116 12.47 -9.80 -13.21
N ASP A 117 13.53 -9.70 -14.00
CA ASP A 117 13.58 -10.32 -15.32
C ASP A 117 13.16 -11.80 -15.29
N GLY A 118 12.41 -12.21 -16.32
CA GLY A 118 11.85 -13.55 -16.46
C GLY A 118 10.69 -13.91 -15.52
N ARG A 119 10.32 -13.10 -14.52
CA ARG A 119 9.23 -13.46 -13.58
C ARG A 119 7.85 -13.05 -14.05
N LEU A 120 7.73 -11.90 -14.73
CA LEU A 120 6.44 -11.40 -15.23
C LEU A 120 6.19 -11.76 -16.69
N SER A 121 7.24 -11.77 -17.51
CA SER A 121 7.21 -12.17 -18.91
C SER A 121 6.88 -13.65 -19.10
N ALA A 122 7.34 -14.54 -18.21
CA ALA A 122 7.00 -15.97 -18.22
C ALA A 122 5.49 -16.25 -18.04
N ALA A 123 4.75 -15.33 -17.42
CA ALA A 123 3.30 -15.46 -17.22
C ALA A 123 2.45 -14.91 -18.39
N ARG A 124 3.09 -14.36 -19.44
CA ARG A 124 2.43 -13.79 -20.64
C ARG A 124 2.59 -14.64 -21.91
N GLN A 125 3.32 -15.75 -21.84
CA GLN A 125 3.41 -16.77 -22.90
C GLN A 125 2.37 -17.87 -22.66
#